data_AF-A0A7Y1VU07-F1
#
_entry.id   AF-A0A7Y1VU07-F1
#
_cell.length_a   1.000
_cell.length_b   1.000
_cell.length_c   1.000
_cell.angle_alpha   90.00
_cell.angle_beta   90.00
_cell.angle_gamma   90.00
#
_symmetry.space_group_name_H-M   'P 1'
#
loop_
_entity.id
_entity.type
_entity.pdbx_description
1 polymer ?
#
loop_
_entity_poly.entity_id
_entity_poly.type
_entity_poly.pdbx_seq_one_letter_code
_entity_poly.pdbx_strand_id
1 'polypeptide(L)'
;SAPNILGEECLKNIAANSIKWDKQNLAGLGKKEIKTDAGTIFDLEIGEIVCQPMKTLFCEEKKFQSLCPGQTVQGVLGYEFLKQVHTTINFKEKTFAFRNVNSARNSDLAAKRDTLGGSF
;
A
#
# COMPACT_ATOMS: atom_id res chain seq x y z
N SER A 1 -9.60 3.53 8.78
CA SER A 1 -8.87 4.24 7.71
C SER A 1 -9.03 3.47 6.41
N ALA A 2 -8.92 4.12 5.26
CA ALA A 2 -8.98 3.44 3.96
C ALA A 2 -7.63 2.76 3.67
N PRO A 3 -7.56 1.41 3.67
CA PRO A 3 -6.31 0.67 3.46
C PRO A 3 -5.86 0.75 2.00
N ASN A 4 -4.59 0.44 1.75
CA ASN A 4 -4.13 0.14 0.39
C ASN A 4 -4.76 -1.18 -0.09
N ILE A 5 -4.84 -1.39 -1.39
CA ILE A 5 -5.29 -2.66 -1.98
C ILE A 5 -4.22 -3.09 -2.97
N LEU A 6 -3.64 -4.27 -2.75
CA LEU A 6 -2.66 -4.87 -3.65
C LEU A 6 -3.17 -6.23 -4.15
N GLY A 7 -2.66 -6.65 -5.30
CA GLY A 7 -2.87 -8.00 -5.77
C GLY A 7 -2.20 -9.03 -4.85
N GLU A 8 -2.82 -10.20 -4.71
CA GLU A 8 -2.26 -11.31 -3.93
C GLU A 8 -0.89 -11.77 -4.47
N GLU A 9 -0.59 -11.54 -5.75
CA GLU A 9 0.71 -11.82 -6.34
C GLU A 9 1.85 -11.02 -5.72
N CYS A 10 1.56 -9.81 -5.19
CA CYS A 10 2.55 -9.00 -4.48
C CYS A 10 3.05 -9.68 -3.20
N LEU A 11 2.29 -10.62 -2.63
CA LEU A 11 2.67 -11.35 -1.42
C LEU A 11 3.91 -12.21 -1.59
N LYS A 12 4.21 -12.64 -2.82
CA LYS A 12 5.44 -13.40 -3.10
C LYS A 12 6.70 -12.58 -2.86
N ASN A 13 6.59 -11.25 -2.99
CA ASN A 13 7.70 -10.32 -2.88
C ASN A 13 7.73 -9.61 -1.52
N ILE A 14 6.72 -9.81 -0.68
CA ILE A 14 6.70 -9.28 0.68
C ILE A 14 7.13 -10.40 1.62
N ALA A 15 8.19 -10.17 2.40
CA ALA A 15 8.65 -11.13 3.39
C ALA A 15 7.50 -11.51 4.33
N ALA A 16 7.17 -12.81 4.39
CA ALA A 16 6.00 -13.32 5.13
C ALA A 16 6.01 -12.96 6.63
N ASN A 17 7.20 -12.69 7.19
CA ASN A 17 7.39 -12.31 8.59
C ASN A 17 7.00 -10.86 8.90
N SER A 18 6.83 -10.03 7.87
CA SER A 18 6.52 -8.61 8.02
C SER A 18 5.02 -8.34 7.98
N ILE A 19 4.14 -9.35 8.03
CA ILE A 19 2.69 -9.15 7.95
C ILE A 19 1.96 -9.92 9.06
N LYS A 20 1.20 -9.19 9.90
CA LYS A 20 0.15 -9.79 10.73
C LYS A 20 -1.14 -9.92 9.92
N TRP A 21 -1.61 -11.14 9.72
CA TRP A 21 -2.77 -11.46 8.89
C TRP A 21 -4.09 -11.36 9.66
N ASP A 22 -5.09 -10.78 9.01
CA ASP A 22 -6.50 -10.79 9.42
C ASP A 22 -7.39 -10.91 8.16
N LYS A 23 -8.64 -11.34 8.33
CA LYS A 23 -9.63 -11.34 7.24
C LYS A 23 -10.51 -10.09 7.36
N GLN A 24 -10.61 -9.31 6.29
CA GLN A 24 -11.42 -8.10 6.25
C GLN A 24 -12.37 -8.15 5.04
N ASN A 25 -13.50 -7.46 5.15
CA ASN A 25 -14.39 -7.26 4.00
C ASN A 25 -13.90 -6.07 3.18
N LEU A 26 -13.76 -6.28 1.87
CA LEU A 26 -13.55 -5.23 0.88
C LEU A 26 -14.88 -4.96 0.16
N ALA A 27 -15.40 -3.76 0.34
CA ALA A 27 -16.61 -3.29 -0.31
C ALA A 27 -16.28 -2.53 -1.60
N GLY A 28 -17.06 -2.80 -2.65
CA GLY A 28 -16.95 -2.18 -3.97
C GLY A 28 -18.18 -1.40 -4.40
N LEU A 29 -18.20 -1.02 -5.67
CA LEU A 29 -19.37 -0.38 -6.27
C LEU A 29 -20.58 -1.33 -6.28
N GLY A 30 -21.77 -0.78 -6.06
CA GLY A 30 -23.01 -1.54 -6.10
C GLY A 30 -23.24 -2.46 -4.89
N LYS A 31 -22.69 -2.12 -3.71
CA LYS A 31 -22.84 -2.89 -2.45
C LYS A 31 -22.32 -4.33 -2.52
N LYS A 32 -21.44 -4.62 -3.48
CA LYS A 32 -20.74 -5.91 -3.52
C LYS A 32 -19.63 -5.90 -2.48
N GLU A 33 -19.46 -7.03 -1.81
CA GLU A 33 -18.40 -7.24 -0.84
C GLU A 33 -17.70 -8.58 -1.12
N ILE A 34 -16.40 -8.62 -0.87
CA ILE A 34 -15.61 -9.85 -0.88
C ILE A 34 -14.76 -9.90 0.38
N LYS A 35 -14.46 -11.11 0.84
CA LYS A 35 -13.48 -11.31 1.92
C LYS A 35 -12.08 -11.32 1.34
N THR A 36 -11.19 -10.54 1.93
CA THR A 36 -9.79 -10.40 1.52
C THR A 36 -8.87 -10.65 2.71
N ASP A 37 -7.64 -11.03 2.41
CA ASP A 37 -6.58 -10.98 3.41
C ASP A 37 -6.21 -9.52 3.69
N ALA A 38 -5.86 -9.25 4.92
CA ALA A 38 -5.45 -7.95 5.39
C ALA A 38 -4.16 -8.08 6.20
N GLY A 39 -3.28 -7.12 6.00
CA GLY A 39 -1.97 -7.10 6.61
C GLY A 39 -1.49 -5.69 6.91
N THR A 40 -0.47 -5.59 7.75
CA THR A 40 0.33 -4.35 7.85
C THR A 40 1.65 -4.60 7.14
N ILE A 41 2.00 -3.78 6.15
CA ILE A 41 3.31 -3.80 5.52
C ILE A 41 4.18 -2.77 6.23
N PHE A 42 5.29 -3.20 6.85
CA PHE A 42 6.16 -2.31 7.61
C PHE A 42 7.18 -1.58 6.74
N ASP A 43 7.66 -2.24 5.69
CA ASP A 43 8.87 -1.84 4.97
C ASP A 43 8.59 -1.78 3.46
N LEU A 44 7.78 -0.81 3.05
CA LEU A 44 7.50 -0.57 1.64
C LEU A 44 8.26 0.65 1.14
N GLU A 45 8.96 0.47 0.04
CA GLU A 45 9.57 1.56 -0.71
C GLU A 45 8.81 1.76 -2.02
N ILE A 46 8.43 2.99 -2.31
CA ILE A 46 7.80 3.39 -3.57
C ILE A 46 8.68 4.46 -4.21
N GLY A 47 9.51 4.04 -5.15
CA GLY A 47 10.59 4.89 -5.66
C GLY A 47 11.56 5.25 -4.52
N GLU A 48 11.76 6.54 -4.28
CA GLU A 48 12.62 7.05 -3.21
C GLU A 48 11.88 7.27 -1.87
N ILE A 49 10.61 6.86 -1.79
CA ILE A 49 9.78 7.08 -0.60
C ILE A 49 9.76 5.82 0.25
N VAL A 50 10.47 5.88 1.38
CA VAL A 50 10.34 4.91 2.46
C VAL A 50 9.03 5.19 3.21
N CYS A 51 8.14 4.20 3.22
CA CYS A 51 6.85 4.29 3.88
C CYS A 51 6.93 3.76 5.32
N GLN A 52 6.22 4.43 6.23
CA GLN A 52 5.89 3.90 7.55
C GLN A 52 4.87 2.77 7.41
N PRO A 53 4.65 1.95 8.47
CA PRO A 53 3.75 0.81 8.39
C PRO A 53 2.34 1.16 7.90
N MET A 54 1.85 0.43 6.91
CA MET A 54 0.56 0.67 6.25
C MET A 54 -0.35 -0.55 6.29
N LYS A 55 -1.63 -0.32 6.62
CA LYS A 55 -2.65 -1.34 6.43
C LYS A 55 -2.93 -1.53 4.94
N THR A 56 -2.89 -2.78 4.52
CA THR A 56 -3.06 -3.20 3.14
C THR A 56 -3.99 -4.41 3.08
N LEU A 57 -4.93 -4.38 2.14
CA LEU A 57 -5.76 -5.51 1.76
C LEU A 57 -5.13 -6.20 0.55
N PHE A 58 -5.20 -7.52 0.52
CA PHE A 58 -4.69 -8.35 -0.54
C PHE A 58 -5.85 -9.10 -1.17
N CYS A 59 -6.03 -8.89 -2.47
CA CYS A 59 -7.15 -9.44 -3.21
C CYS A 59 -6.70 -9.96 -4.56
N GLU A 60 -7.17 -11.14 -4.94
CA GLU A 60 -7.05 -11.64 -6.31
C GLU A 60 -7.66 -10.64 -7.31
N GLU A 61 -6.90 -10.31 -8.37
CA GLU A 61 -7.26 -9.30 -9.38
C GLU A 61 -8.66 -9.53 -9.96
N LYS A 62 -9.01 -10.79 -10.29
CA LYS A 62 -10.34 -11.14 -10.83
C LYS A 62 -11.48 -10.80 -9.87
N LYS A 63 -11.28 -11.02 -8.57
CA LYS A 63 -12.27 -10.70 -7.54
C LYS A 63 -12.36 -9.19 -7.35
N PHE A 64 -11.23 -8.49 -7.35
CA PHE A 64 -11.21 -7.04 -7.24
C PHE A 64 -11.89 -6.37 -8.44
N GLN A 65 -11.61 -6.86 -9.65
CA GLN A 65 -12.24 -6.38 -10.88
C GLN A 65 -13.77 -6.54 -10.85
N SER A 66 -14.30 -7.57 -10.18
CA SER A 66 -15.74 -7.78 -10.00
C SER A 66 -16.43 -6.71 -9.13
N LEU A 67 -15.66 -6.04 -8.27
CA LEU A 67 -16.10 -4.93 -7.42
C LEU A 67 -16.11 -3.58 -8.16
N CYS A 68 -15.32 -3.45 -9.23
CA CYS A 68 -15.11 -2.22 -9.98
C CYS A 68 -15.46 -2.43 -11.47
N PRO A 69 -16.72 -2.74 -11.81
CA PRO A 69 -17.11 -3.03 -13.19
C PRO A 69 -16.85 -1.82 -14.11
N GLY A 70 -16.23 -2.07 -15.26
CA GLY A 70 -15.93 -1.02 -16.25
C GLY A 70 -14.63 -0.25 -16.01
N GLN A 71 -13.86 -0.58 -14.96
CA GLN A 71 -12.56 0.03 -14.69
C GLN A 71 -11.48 -1.05 -14.54
N THR A 72 -10.40 -0.98 -15.32
CA THR A 72 -9.24 -1.85 -15.10
C THR A 72 -8.39 -1.28 -13.97
N VAL A 73 -8.47 -1.88 -12.78
CA VAL A 73 -7.73 -1.42 -11.59
C VAL A 73 -6.94 -2.59 -11.02
N GLN A 74 -5.60 -2.47 -11.00
CA GLN A 74 -4.70 -3.52 -10.49
C GLN A 74 -4.39 -3.39 -9.00
N GLY A 75 -4.74 -2.25 -8.41
CA GLY A 75 -4.51 -1.95 -7.00
C GLY A 75 -4.89 -0.52 -6.68
N VAL A 76 -4.91 -0.18 -5.40
CA VAL A 76 -5.27 1.15 -4.91
C VAL A 76 -4.27 1.58 -3.85
N LEU A 77 -3.67 2.74 -4.07
CA LEU A 77 -2.99 3.47 -3.00
C LEU A 77 -4.06 4.23 -2.20
N GLY A 78 -4.30 3.74 -0.99
CA GLY A 78 -5.32 4.25 -0.09
C GLY A 78 -4.82 5.39 0.79
N TYR A 79 -5.66 5.81 1.71
CA TYR A 79 -5.33 6.87 2.66
C TYR A 79 -4.12 6.52 3.55
N GLU A 80 -3.89 5.23 3.82
CA GLU A 80 -2.72 4.77 4.57
C GLU A 80 -1.38 5.18 3.94
N PHE A 81 -1.29 5.19 2.60
CA PHE A 81 -0.15 5.74 1.87
C PHE A 81 -0.24 7.26 1.76
N LEU A 82 -1.38 7.79 1.29
CA LEU A 82 -1.53 9.20 0.97
C LEU A 82 -1.33 10.12 2.18
N LYS A 83 -1.63 9.68 3.41
CA LYS A 83 -1.38 10.47 4.62
C LYS A 83 0.11 10.68 4.94
N GLN A 84 1.00 9.94 4.30
CA GLN A 84 2.46 9.99 4.53
C GLN A 84 3.21 10.82 3.49
N VAL A 85 2.53 11.21 2.41
CA VAL A 85 3.11 11.92 1.27
C VAL A 85 2.30 13.18 0.96
N HIS A 86 2.95 14.20 0.40
CA HIS A 86 2.25 15.23 -0.35
C HIS A 86 2.01 14.72 -1.76
N THR A 87 0.75 14.65 -2.16
CA THR A 87 0.33 14.23 -3.50
C THR A 87 -0.05 15.46 -4.32
N THR A 88 0.57 15.58 -5.49
CA THR A 88 0.20 16.59 -6.49
C THR A 88 -0.31 15.88 -7.73
N ILE A 89 -1.45 16.32 -8.26
CA ILE A 89 -2.04 15.81 -9.50
C ILE A 89 -2.08 16.94 -10.51
N ASN A 90 -1.35 16.78 -11.62
CA ASN A 90 -1.40 17.71 -12.74
C ASN A 90 -2.30 17.13 -13.84
N PHE A 91 -3.54 17.64 -13.91
CA PHE A 91 -4.52 17.17 -14.90
C PHE A 91 -4.17 17.53 -16.34
N LYS A 92 -3.44 18.63 -16.55
CA LYS A 92 -3.04 19.09 -17.89
C LYS A 92 -1.97 18.17 -18.47
N GLU A 93 -0.97 17.85 -17.66
CA GLU A 93 0.13 16.96 -18.05
C GLU A 93 -0.21 15.48 -17.87
N LYS A 94 -1.32 15.17 -17.20
CA LYS A 94 -1.73 13.82 -16.82
C LYS A 94 -0.66 13.11 -15.99
N THR A 95 -0.01 13.86 -15.10
CA THR A 95 1.04 13.37 -14.21
C THR A 95 0.60 13.46 -12.75
N PHE A 96 1.17 12.58 -11.93
CA PHE A 96 1.06 12.67 -10.48
C PHE A 96 2.47 12.60 -9.89
N ALA A 97 2.65 13.28 -8.76
CA ALA A 97 3.91 13.28 -8.03
C ALA A 97 3.64 13.05 -6.54
N PHE A 98 4.55 12.32 -5.90
CA PHE A 98 4.57 12.11 -4.47
C PHE A 98 5.83 12.71 -3.89
N ARG A 99 5.71 13.41 -2.76
CA ARG A 99 6.85 13.91 -1.98
C ARG A 99 6.70 13.47 -0.54
N ASN A 100 7.78 12.97 0.05
CA ASN A 100 7.78 12.58 1.46
C ASN A 100 7.50 13.79 2.36
N VAL A 101 6.51 13.69 3.27
CA VAL A 101 6.20 14.77 4.22
C VAL A 101 7.24 14.85 5.34
N ASN A 102 8.00 13.76 5.56
CA ASN A 102 8.91 13.60 6.69
C ASN A 102 10.36 13.27 6.28
N SER A 103 10.85 13.83 5.16
CA SER A 103 12.18 13.51 4.61
C SER A 103 13.32 13.52 5.65
N ALA A 104 13.28 14.43 6.64
CA ALA A 104 14.28 14.53 7.71
C ALA A 104 14.15 13.50 8.85
N ARG A 105 12.95 12.94 9.11
CA ARG A 105 12.75 11.90 10.15
C ARG A 105 12.96 10.49 9.61
N ASN A 106 12.73 10.30 8.31
CA ASN A 106 12.88 9.01 7.66
C ASN A 106 14.34 8.67 7.34
N SER A 107 15.20 9.68 7.11
CA SER A 107 16.66 9.48 7.00
C SER A 107 17.25 8.89 8.29
N ASP A 108 16.76 9.31 9.46
CA ASP A 108 17.20 8.78 10.76
C ASP A 108 16.73 7.35 11.00
N LEU A 109 15.54 6.98 10.51
CA LEU A 109 15.02 5.60 10.58
C LEU A 109 15.72 4.67 9.59
N ALA A 110 15.99 5.14 8.36
CA ALA A 110 16.78 4.41 7.37
C ALA A 110 18.22 4.19 7.86
N ALA A 111 18.89 5.24 8.37
CA ALA A 111 20.22 5.14 8.94
C ALA A 111 20.30 4.23 10.18
N LYS A 112 19.23 4.15 10.97
CA LYS A 112 19.12 3.21 12.10
C LYS A 112 18.95 1.74 11.66
N ARG A 113 18.40 1.47 10.47
CA ARG A 113 18.36 0.12 9.89
C ARG A 113 19.73 -0.32 9.39
N ASP A 114 20.46 0.58 8.72
CA ASP A 114 21.79 0.27 8.19
C ASP A 114 22.85 0.07 9.30
N THR A 115 22.65 0.70 10.46
CA THR A 115 23.50 0.51 11.64
C THR A 115 23.12 -0.71 12.49
N LEU A 116 21.93 -1.27 12.32
CA LEU A 116 21.48 -2.52 12.93
C LEU A 116 21.48 -3.64 11.89
N GLY A 117 22.68 -4.05 11.46
CA GLY A 117 22.89 -5.28 10.68
C GLY A 117 22.53 -6.54 11.48
N GLY A 118 21.23 -6.76 11.72
CA GLY A 118 20.70 -7.88 12.47
C GLY A 118 19.65 -8.62 11.66
N SER A 119 20.01 -9.82 11.22
CA SER A 119 19.10 -10.82 10.66
C SER A 119 17.89 -11.05 11.57
N PHE A 120 16.68 -10.96 11.02
CA PHE A 120 15.46 -11.61 11.53
C PHE A 120 14.59 -12.05 10.34
#